data_AF-A0A022XIX2-F1
#
_entry.id   AF-A0A022XIX2-F1
#
_cell.length_a   1.000
_cell.length_b   1.000
_cell.length_c   1.000
_cell.angle_alpha   90.00
_cell.angle_beta   90.00
_cell.angle_gamma   90.00
#
_symmetry.space_group_name_H-M   'P 1'
#
loop_
_entity.id
_entity.type
_entity.pdbx_description
1 polymer ?
#
loop_
_entity_poly.entity_id
_entity_poly.type
_entity_poly.pdbx_seq_one_letter_code
_entity_poly.pdbx_strand_id
1 'polypeptide(L)'
;MATSVHIELERLGRSRATIADQRAYLADFFGSANDLVTMGINGNYEGRFFGAVNVMKNIDAKENSSRLRAVVQYLNSQFANTMNQKGHKYYVRDCDGQSGDESSDEESPEDAVISPAGRSSSGTVENLTRKEAVKRVVQVIERSRGREIPGTVNPMLTNHLFWEQSAGWRAIAQDHANKIALKCKDFLVQVLEYTATPELMSRIMNMTVVPALEAAREAALNELERIDEDMKRHPITYNHYFTDTLQKIRTRHWATEVRKIANKSTVNVSEKTFTSGPGYQNREYIKPDKFLSSIDSKVKKNMDKFAAEQALDTLDAYYKVCA
;
A
#
# COMPACT_ATOMS: atom_id res chain seq x y z
N MET A 1 32.97 33.25 -42.56
CA MET A 1 31.65 33.07 -43.24
C MET A 1 31.47 31.65 -43.78
N ALA A 2 32.41 31.07 -44.54
CA ALA A 2 32.26 29.71 -45.09
C ALA A 2 32.04 28.59 -44.06
N THR A 3 32.67 28.68 -42.88
CA THR A 3 32.47 27.72 -41.77
C THR A 3 31.08 27.76 -41.15
N SER A 4 30.45 28.94 -41.09
CA SER A 4 29.07 29.10 -40.59
C SER A 4 28.06 28.44 -41.53
N VAL A 5 28.26 28.61 -42.84
CA VAL A 5 27.38 28.05 -43.89
C VAL A 5 27.50 26.53 -43.94
N HIS A 6 28.70 25.96 -43.72
CA HIS A 6 28.88 24.51 -43.73
C HIS A 6 28.19 23.84 -42.53
N ILE A 7 28.26 24.45 -41.35
CA ILE A 7 27.56 23.99 -40.14
C ILE A 7 26.04 24.07 -40.32
N GLU A 8 25.52 25.14 -40.94
CA GLU A 8 24.09 25.26 -41.25
C GLU A 8 23.63 24.21 -42.27
N LEU A 9 24.46 23.88 -43.27
CA LEU A 9 24.19 22.85 -44.27
C LEU A 9 24.19 21.43 -43.69
N GLU A 10 25.14 21.12 -42.81
CA GLU A 10 25.13 19.85 -42.07
C GLU A 10 23.87 19.71 -41.21
N ARG A 11 23.39 20.81 -40.63
CA ARG A 11 22.16 20.83 -39.83
C ARG A 11 20.88 20.58 -40.63
N LEU A 12 20.89 20.87 -41.93
CA LEU A 12 19.76 20.63 -42.85
C LEU A 12 19.71 19.17 -43.34
N GLY A 13 20.78 18.40 -43.11
CA GLY A 13 20.90 17.00 -43.50
C GLY A 13 21.12 16.81 -45.00
N ARG A 14 21.15 15.53 -45.43
CA ARG A 14 21.32 15.19 -46.84
C ARG A 14 20.11 15.66 -47.66
N SER A 15 20.36 16.05 -48.92
CA SER A 15 19.30 16.33 -49.88
C SER A 15 18.42 15.09 -50.07
N ARG A 16 17.09 15.30 -50.11
CA ARG A 16 16.06 14.25 -50.12
C ARG A 16 15.22 14.33 -51.40
N ALA A 17 15.90 14.42 -52.54
CA ALA A 17 15.28 14.70 -53.84
C ALA A 17 14.53 13.49 -54.42
N THR A 18 14.96 12.27 -54.12
CA THR A 18 14.30 11.04 -54.63
C THR A 18 13.48 10.33 -53.56
N ILE A 19 12.52 9.50 -54.00
CA ILE A 19 11.73 8.64 -53.09
C ILE A 19 12.63 7.68 -52.31
N ALA A 20 13.71 7.19 -52.93
CA ALA A 20 14.67 6.32 -52.27
C ALA A 20 15.38 7.04 -51.11
N ASP A 21 15.83 8.29 -51.33
CA ASP A 21 16.48 9.10 -50.30
C ASP A 21 15.53 9.41 -49.13
N GLN A 22 14.25 9.68 -49.43
CA GLN A 22 13.23 9.92 -48.41
C GLN A 22 12.97 8.68 -47.56
N ARG A 23 12.89 7.48 -48.18
CA ARG A 23 12.73 6.21 -47.46
C ARG A 23 13.94 5.88 -46.60
N ALA A 24 15.15 6.07 -47.13
CA ALA A 24 16.39 5.85 -46.38
C ALA A 24 16.46 6.76 -45.15
N TYR A 25 16.17 8.06 -45.32
CA TYR A 25 16.11 9.01 -44.21
C TYR A 25 15.11 8.58 -43.12
N LEU A 26 13.89 8.18 -43.50
CA LEU A 26 12.89 7.74 -42.54
C LEU A 26 13.33 6.44 -41.83
N ALA A 27 13.95 5.50 -42.55
CA ALA A 27 14.47 4.27 -41.97
C ALA A 27 15.58 4.55 -40.94
N ASP A 28 16.54 5.41 -41.28
CA ASP A 28 17.62 5.83 -40.37
C ASP A 28 17.07 6.54 -39.13
N PHE A 29 16.07 7.41 -39.33
CA PHE A 29 15.37 8.10 -38.25
C PHE A 29 14.68 7.12 -37.30
N PHE A 30 13.82 6.23 -37.83
CA PHE A 30 13.09 5.27 -37.01
C PHE A 30 14.02 4.26 -36.34
N GLY A 31 15.10 3.85 -37.00
CA GLY A 31 16.14 3.01 -36.40
C GLY A 31 16.78 3.70 -35.19
N SER A 32 17.26 4.93 -35.38
CA SER A 32 17.90 5.71 -34.32
C SER A 32 16.95 5.98 -33.14
N ALA A 33 15.70 6.36 -33.43
CA ALA A 33 14.69 6.59 -32.40
C ALA A 33 14.33 5.31 -31.65
N ASN A 34 14.17 4.18 -32.36
CA ASN A 34 13.89 2.88 -31.76
C ASN A 34 15.02 2.40 -30.85
N ASP A 35 16.28 2.61 -31.26
CA ASP A 35 17.44 2.24 -30.44
C ASP A 35 17.46 3.03 -29.14
N LEU A 36 17.23 4.35 -29.20
CA LEU A 36 17.14 5.19 -27.99
C LEU A 36 15.98 4.80 -27.07
N VAL A 37 14.81 4.50 -27.64
CA VAL A 37 13.65 4.01 -26.88
C VAL A 37 13.97 2.68 -26.21
N THR A 38 14.56 1.74 -26.94
CA THR A 38 14.94 0.41 -26.44
C THR A 38 15.97 0.52 -25.32
N MET A 39 17.00 1.35 -25.50
CA MET A 39 18.00 1.68 -24.48
C MET A 39 17.33 2.24 -23.22
N GLY A 40 16.45 3.23 -23.37
CA GLY A 40 15.74 3.88 -22.27
C GLY A 40 14.80 2.95 -21.49
N ILE A 41 14.13 2.02 -22.17
CA ILE A 41 13.26 1.00 -21.56
C ILE A 41 14.08 -0.07 -20.83
N ASN A 42 15.19 -0.53 -21.42
CA ASN A 42 16.06 -1.54 -20.82
C ASN A 42 16.94 -0.98 -19.70
N GLY A 43 17.07 0.34 -19.61
CA GLY A 43 17.94 1.01 -18.65
C GLY A 43 19.42 1.01 -19.04
N ASN A 44 19.73 0.81 -20.33
CA ASN A 44 21.07 1.06 -20.85
C ASN A 44 21.17 2.55 -21.23
N TYR A 45 22.11 3.28 -20.66
CA TYR A 45 22.24 4.74 -20.83
C TYR A 45 23.59 5.17 -21.42
N GLU A 46 24.23 4.31 -22.21
CA GLU A 46 25.56 4.57 -22.81
C GLU A 46 25.55 5.66 -23.90
N GLY A 47 24.38 6.07 -24.39
CA GLY A 47 24.23 7.07 -25.46
C GLY A 47 24.33 8.51 -24.98
N ARG A 48 24.87 9.40 -25.83
CA ARG A 48 24.96 10.85 -25.59
C ARG A 48 23.62 11.50 -25.25
N PHE A 49 22.53 10.98 -25.80
CA PHE A 49 21.16 11.40 -25.50
C PHE A 49 20.83 11.40 -24.00
N PHE A 50 21.32 10.41 -23.24
CA PHE A 50 20.97 10.27 -21.82
C PHE A 50 21.74 11.20 -20.88
N GLY A 51 22.84 11.79 -21.36
CA GLY A 51 23.65 12.74 -20.60
C GLY A 51 24.20 12.23 -19.26
N ALA A 52 24.79 13.13 -18.49
CA ALA A 52 25.19 12.87 -17.11
C ALA A 52 23.99 13.02 -16.17
N VAL A 53 23.96 12.23 -15.09
CA VAL A 53 22.91 12.32 -14.07
C VAL A 53 23.06 13.63 -13.29
N ASN A 54 21.98 14.39 -13.18
CA ASN A 54 21.94 15.59 -12.35
C ASN A 54 21.43 15.25 -10.95
N VAL A 55 22.36 15.07 -10.02
CA VAL A 55 22.09 14.68 -8.62
C VAL A 55 21.36 15.78 -7.82
N MET A 56 21.39 17.03 -8.29
CA MET A 56 20.73 18.16 -7.62
C MET A 56 19.24 18.29 -8.00
N LYS A 57 18.79 17.52 -8.99
CA LYS A 57 17.41 17.54 -9.49
C LYS A 57 16.71 16.24 -9.14
N ASN A 58 15.39 16.29 -9.06
CA ASN A 58 14.59 15.08 -8.84
C ASN A 58 14.83 14.07 -9.97
N ILE A 59 14.65 12.78 -9.66
CA ILE A 59 14.81 11.68 -10.61
C ILE A 59 13.85 11.86 -11.80
N ASP A 60 12.65 12.36 -11.55
CA ASP A 60 11.61 12.54 -12.57
C ASP A 60 11.59 13.95 -13.20
N ALA A 61 12.56 14.80 -12.87
CA ALA A 61 12.72 16.14 -13.46
C ALA A 61 13.22 16.06 -14.91
N LYS A 62 13.03 17.13 -15.68
CA LYS A 62 13.39 17.19 -17.12
C LYS A 62 14.85 16.81 -17.39
N GLU A 63 15.75 17.15 -16.48
CA GLU A 63 17.19 16.89 -16.60
C GLU A 63 17.56 15.40 -16.48
N ASN A 64 16.72 14.61 -15.82
CA ASN A 64 16.95 13.18 -15.57
C ASN A 64 15.90 12.29 -16.29
N SER A 65 14.84 12.86 -16.87
CA SER A 65 13.70 12.11 -17.39
C SER A 65 13.95 11.36 -18.69
N SER A 66 15.08 11.59 -19.35
CA SER A 66 15.58 10.76 -20.45
C SER A 66 15.88 9.32 -20.00
N ARG A 67 16.12 9.08 -18.71
CA ARG A 67 16.39 7.76 -18.14
C ARG A 67 15.09 7.06 -17.71
N LEU A 68 14.21 6.79 -18.67
CA LEU A 68 12.83 6.33 -18.43
C LEU A 68 12.73 5.15 -17.45
N ARG A 69 13.54 4.10 -17.61
CA ARG A 69 13.50 2.93 -16.71
C ARG A 69 13.79 3.29 -15.25
N ALA A 70 14.72 4.21 -14.99
CA ALA A 70 15.01 4.69 -13.64
C ALA A 70 13.85 5.51 -13.06
N VAL A 71 13.24 6.38 -13.88
CA VAL A 71 12.05 7.15 -13.49
C VAL A 71 10.89 6.23 -13.14
N VAL A 72 10.64 5.20 -13.95
CA VAL A 72 9.58 4.21 -13.70
C VAL A 72 9.86 3.44 -12.40
N GLN A 73 11.09 2.98 -12.16
CA GLN A 73 11.43 2.31 -10.91
C GLN A 73 11.24 3.20 -9.68
N TYR A 74 11.61 4.48 -9.79
CA TYR A 74 11.36 5.46 -8.75
C TYR A 74 9.86 5.64 -8.48
N LEU A 75 9.05 5.80 -9.52
CA LEU A 75 7.59 5.93 -9.39
C LEU A 75 6.94 4.66 -8.83
N ASN A 76 7.44 3.47 -9.17
CA ASN A 76 6.97 2.21 -8.59
C ASN A 76 7.27 2.14 -7.09
N SER A 77 8.44 2.60 -6.68
CA SER A 77 8.82 2.67 -5.26
C SER A 77 7.94 3.66 -4.49
N GLN A 78 7.64 4.81 -5.09
CA GLN A 78 6.71 5.79 -4.51
C GLN A 78 5.27 5.26 -4.44
N PHE A 79 4.83 4.51 -5.44
CA PHE A 79 3.54 3.83 -5.42
C PHE A 79 3.47 2.82 -4.27
N ALA A 80 4.48 1.95 -4.13
CA ALA A 80 4.54 0.98 -3.04
C ALA A 80 4.51 1.67 -1.66
N ASN A 81 5.29 2.75 -1.47
CA ASN A 81 5.25 3.53 -0.24
C ASN A 81 3.88 4.16 0.02
N THR A 82 3.23 4.69 -1.03
CA THR A 82 1.90 5.30 -0.92
C THR A 82 0.85 4.25 -0.58
N MET A 83 0.89 3.06 -1.20
CA MET A 83 0.02 1.94 -0.85
C MET A 83 0.23 1.51 0.60
N ASN A 84 1.48 1.41 1.06
CA ASN A 84 1.79 1.03 2.44
C ASN A 84 1.31 2.04 3.49
N GLN A 85 1.34 3.34 3.17
CA GLN A 85 1.01 4.42 4.12
C GLN A 85 -0.44 4.89 4.04
N LYS A 86 -1.06 4.81 2.85
CA LYS A 86 -2.38 5.39 2.55
C LYS A 86 -3.35 4.38 1.93
N GLY A 87 -2.91 3.14 1.70
CA GLY A 87 -3.78 2.08 1.19
C GLY A 87 -4.83 1.65 2.21
N HIS A 88 -4.53 1.77 3.50
CA HIS A 88 -5.48 1.53 4.58
C HIS A 88 -6.45 2.71 4.71
N LYS A 89 -7.74 2.42 4.79
CA LYS A 89 -8.74 3.43 5.19
C LYS A 89 -8.53 3.87 6.64
N TYR A 90 -8.23 2.92 7.53
CA TYR A 90 -7.90 3.20 8.93
C TYR A 90 -6.77 2.30 9.45
N TYR A 91 -5.96 2.82 10.37
CA TYR A 91 -4.99 2.03 11.15
C TYR A 91 -5.52 1.76 12.55
N VAL A 92 -5.42 0.52 12.98
CA VAL A 92 -5.71 0.14 14.37
C VAL A 92 -4.41 0.20 15.17
N ARG A 93 -4.32 1.13 16.12
CA ARG A 93 -3.23 1.14 17.10
C ARG A 93 -3.57 0.26 18.29
N ASP A 94 -2.59 -0.54 18.69
CA ASP A 94 -2.60 -1.19 19.99
C ASP A 94 -2.27 -0.14 21.06
N CYS A 95 -3.29 0.32 21.77
CA CYS A 95 -3.14 1.18 22.94
C CYS A 95 -2.65 0.35 24.13
N ASP A 96 -1.43 -0.19 24.07
CA ASP A 96 -0.80 -0.91 25.19
C ASP A 96 0.55 -0.27 25.54
N GLY A 97 0.56 1.06 25.64
CA GLY A 97 1.68 1.86 26.15
C GLY A 97 1.20 2.87 27.21
N GLN A 98 1.35 2.49 28.48
CA GLN A 98 1.28 3.25 29.73
C GLN A 98 0.89 4.75 29.67
N SER A 99 -0.26 5.07 30.25
CA SER A 99 -0.41 6.15 31.22
C SER A 99 -1.61 5.81 32.10
N GLY A 100 -1.39 5.64 33.40
CA GLY A 100 -2.41 5.28 34.36
C GLY A 100 -3.47 6.37 34.47
N ASP A 101 -4.72 5.95 34.50
CA ASP A 101 -5.60 6.32 35.62
C ASP A 101 -6.71 5.27 35.72
N GLU A 102 -7.00 4.90 36.96
CA GLU A 102 -8.08 3.99 37.33
C GLU A 102 -9.45 4.68 37.26
N SER A 103 -10.49 3.85 37.34
CA SER A 103 -11.93 4.16 37.47
C SER A 103 -12.65 4.54 36.16
N SER A 104 -13.81 4.00 35.84
CA SER A 104 -14.75 3.09 36.51
C SER A 104 -15.59 2.41 35.42
N ASP A 105 -15.81 1.11 35.56
CA ASP A 105 -16.86 0.40 34.82
C ASP A 105 -18.20 0.79 35.45
N GLU A 106 -18.92 1.74 34.86
CA GLU A 106 -20.34 1.92 35.08
C GLU A 106 -21.08 1.81 33.74
N GLU A 107 -21.92 0.77 33.65
CA GLU A 107 -22.95 0.66 32.64
C GLU A 107 -23.97 1.78 32.86
N SER A 108 -24.20 2.61 31.83
CA SER A 108 -25.53 3.21 31.64
C SER A 108 -25.86 3.40 30.17
N PRO A 109 -27.12 3.14 29.77
CA PRO A 109 -27.55 3.12 28.39
C PRO A 109 -28.13 4.48 28.01
N GLU A 110 -27.54 5.15 27.03
CA GLU A 110 -28.22 6.27 26.38
C GLU A 110 -27.79 6.49 24.94
N ASP A 111 -28.82 6.62 24.12
CA ASP A 111 -28.84 6.81 22.68
C ASP A 111 -27.93 7.95 22.22
N ALA A 112 -26.74 7.60 21.75
CA ALA A 112 -26.00 8.43 20.81
C ALA A 112 -26.17 7.82 19.42
N VAL A 113 -27.19 8.30 18.71
CA VAL A 113 -27.36 8.10 17.27
C VAL A 113 -26.04 8.49 16.59
N ILE A 114 -25.25 7.50 16.19
CA ILE A 114 -24.08 7.73 15.36
C ILE A 114 -24.61 8.13 13.98
N SER A 115 -24.60 9.44 13.72
CA SER A 115 -24.90 10.01 12.42
C SER A 115 -24.08 9.28 11.33
N PRO A 116 -24.68 9.02 10.16
CA PRO A 116 -24.06 8.22 9.12
C PRO A 116 -22.82 8.94 8.60
N ALA A 117 -21.68 8.23 8.65
CA ALA A 117 -20.46 8.48 7.88
C ALA A 117 -20.29 9.91 7.38
N GLY A 118 -19.73 10.78 8.23
CA GLY A 118 -19.07 11.98 7.75
C GLY A 118 -18.06 11.55 6.70
N ARG A 119 -18.29 11.93 5.44
CA ARG A 119 -17.34 11.76 4.35
C ARG A 119 -16.04 12.46 4.78
N SER A 120 -15.03 11.69 5.19
CA SER A 120 -13.66 12.20 5.27
C SER A 120 -13.26 12.62 3.86
N SER A 121 -13.38 13.91 3.59
CA SER A 121 -13.10 14.58 2.32
C SER A 121 -11.61 14.92 2.16
N SER A 122 -10.73 14.09 2.72
CA SER A 122 -9.29 14.22 2.54
C SER A 122 -8.67 12.85 2.75
N GLY A 123 -7.71 12.45 1.90
CA GLY A 123 -7.02 11.16 1.94
C GLY A 123 -6.11 10.96 3.15
N THR A 124 -6.59 11.32 4.34
CA THR A 124 -5.96 11.15 5.64
C THR A 124 -6.43 9.83 6.22
N VAL A 125 -5.48 8.95 6.54
CA VAL A 125 -5.80 7.66 7.16
C VAL A 125 -6.31 7.86 8.58
N GLU A 126 -7.49 7.33 8.87
CA GLU A 126 -8.09 7.41 10.20
C GLU A 126 -7.29 6.54 11.17
N ASN A 127 -6.90 7.08 12.34
CA ASN A 127 -6.24 6.30 13.37
C ASN A 127 -7.29 5.91 14.41
N LEU A 128 -7.55 4.61 14.56
CA LEU A 128 -8.50 4.07 15.51
C LEU A 128 -7.77 3.30 16.61
N THR A 129 -8.26 3.41 17.83
CA THR A 129 -7.90 2.46 18.88
C THR A 129 -8.50 1.08 18.56
N ARG A 130 -7.91 0.01 19.07
CA ARG A 130 -8.49 -1.33 18.93
C ARG A 130 -9.92 -1.43 19.46
N LYS A 131 -10.25 -0.72 20.55
CA LYS A 131 -11.61 -0.70 21.11
C LYS A 131 -12.63 -0.08 20.13
N GLU A 132 -12.26 1.03 19.48
CA GLU A 132 -13.12 1.69 18.49
C GLU A 132 -13.30 0.84 17.24
N ALA A 133 -12.22 0.22 16.75
CA ALA A 133 -12.27 -0.68 15.62
C ALA A 133 -13.20 -1.87 15.90
N VAL A 134 -13.08 -2.49 17.09
CA VAL A 134 -13.98 -3.57 17.51
C VAL A 134 -15.43 -3.09 17.59
N LYS A 135 -15.70 -1.91 18.16
CA LYS A 135 -17.05 -1.33 18.22
C LYS A 135 -17.64 -1.13 16.82
N ARG A 136 -16.84 -0.63 15.87
CA ARG A 136 -17.25 -0.49 14.46
C ARG A 136 -17.59 -1.84 13.85
N VAL A 137 -16.75 -2.86 14.04
CA VAL A 137 -17.01 -4.21 13.50
C VAL A 137 -18.27 -4.82 14.12
N VAL A 138 -18.52 -4.64 15.42
CA VAL A 138 -19.77 -5.07 16.05
C VAL A 138 -20.99 -4.44 15.37
N GLN A 139 -20.94 -3.14 15.08
CA GLN A 139 -22.03 -2.45 14.38
C GLN A 139 -22.25 -2.99 12.96
N VAL A 140 -21.18 -3.41 12.27
CA VAL A 140 -21.27 -4.08 10.98
C VAL A 140 -21.92 -5.46 11.15
N ILE A 141 -21.47 -6.27 12.11
CA ILE A 141 -22.04 -7.59 12.43
C ILE A 141 -23.55 -7.50 12.68
N GLU A 142 -23.99 -6.57 13.52
CA GLU A 142 -25.40 -6.38 13.87
C GLU A 142 -26.27 -6.06 12.64
N ARG A 143 -25.72 -5.32 11.67
CA ARG A 143 -26.43 -4.86 10.46
C ARG A 143 -26.32 -5.84 9.30
N SER A 144 -25.32 -6.71 9.30
CA SER A 144 -25.10 -7.71 8.25
C SER A 144 -25.42 -9.14 8.69
N ARG A 145 -26.06 -9.30 9.87
CA ARG A 145 -26.30 -10.61 10.47
C ARG A 145 -27.18 -11.47 9.56
N GLY A 146 -26.66 -12.63 9.18
CA GLY A 146 -27.33 -13.64 8.38
C GLY A 146 -27.83 -14.81 9.22
N ARG A 147 -27.56 -16.02 8.72
CA ARG A 147 -27.95 -17.29 9.36
C ARG A 147 -26.82 -17.93 10.18
N GLU A 148 -25.73 -17.20 10.39
CA GLU A 148 -24.58 -17.65 11.17
C GLU A 148 -24.90 -17.81 12.66
N ILE A 149 -24.14 -18.70 13.31
CA ILE A 149 -24.24 -18.92 14.76
C ILE A 149 -23.60 -17.73 15.48
N PRO A 150 -24.28 -17.08 16.44
CA PRO A 150 -23.70 -16.00 17.23
C PRO A 150 -22.37 -16.41 17.87
N GLY A 151 -21.37 -15.52 17.80
CA GLY A 151 -20.03 -15.76 18.33
C GLY A 151 -19.07 -16.48 17.38
N THR A 152 -19.54 -16.91 16.20
CA THR A 152 -18.66 -17.42 15.13
C THR A 152 -18.28 -16.31 14.14
N VAL A 153 -17.10 -16.41 13.54
CA VAL A 153 -16.67 -15.47 12.50
C VAL A 153 -17.26 -15.88 11.17
N ASN A 154 -18.10 -15.04 10.60
CA ASN A 154 -18.59 -15.22 9.23
C ASN A 154 -17.49 -14.78 8.23
N PRO A 155 -17.03 -15.65 7.31
CA PRO A 155 -16.10 -15.25 6.26
C PRO A 155 -16.57 -14.04 5.45
N MET A 156 -17.88 -13.88 5.22
CA MET A 156 -18.44 -12.73 4.49
C MET A 156 -18.18 -11.39 5.17
N LEU A 157 -18.14 -11.37 6.51
CA LEU A 157 -17.80 -10.17 7.26
C LEU A 157 -16.37 -9.72 6.95
N THR A 158 -15.44 -10.68 6.82
CA THR A 158 -14.04 -10.38 6.45
C THR A 158 -13.99 -9.68 5.09
N ASN A 159 -14.84 -10.08 4.14
CA ASN A 159 -14.92 -9.46 2.81
C ASN A 159 -15.34 -8.00 2.90
N HIS A 160 -16.43 -7.73 3.65
CA HIS A 160 -16.95 -6.38 3.82
C HIS A 160 -15.91 -5.46 4.47
N LEU A 161 -15.24 -5.95 5.51
CA LEU A 161 -14.18 -5.21 6.17
C LEU A 161 -12.97 -4.99 5.26
N PHE A 162 -12.61 -5.98 4.44
CA PHE A 162 -11.52 -5.86 3.47
C PHE A 162 -11.83 -4.80 2.41
N TRP A 163 -13.01 -4.83 1.80
CA TRP A 163 -13.43 -3.84 0.80
C TRP A 163 -13.49 -2.43 1.38
N GLU A 164 -13.96 -2.30 2.61
CA GLU A 164 -13.90 -1.01 3.31
C GLU A 164 -12.45 -0.54 3.47
N GLN A 165 -11.57 -1.44 3.89
CA GLN A 165 -10.17 -1.13 4.18
C GLN A 165 -9.35 -0.83 2.91
N SER A 166 -9.68 -1.46 1.78
CA SER A 166 -9.01 -1.29 0.48
C SER A 166 -9.63 -0.22 -0.43
N ALA A 167 -10.66 0.49 0.03
CA ALA A 167 -11.41 1.45 -0.79
C ALA A 167 -10.56 2.54 -1.46
N GLY A 168 -9.39 2.87 -0.89
CA GLY A 168 -8.44 3.85 -1.45
C GLY A 168 -7.54 3.33 -2.57
N TRP A 169 -7.42 2.01 -2.75
CA TRP A 169 -6.43 1.39 -3.65
C TRP A 169 -6.61 1.82 -5.11
N ARG A 170 -7.86 1.88 -5.59
CA ARG A 170 -8.17 2.28 -6.98
C ARG A 170 -7.63 3.67 -7.31
N ALA A 171 -7.83 4.63 -6.41
CA ALA A 171 -7.37 6.00 -6.62
C ALA A 171 -5.83 6.09 -6.66
N ILE A 172 -5.14 5.38 -5.76
CA ILE A 172 -3.68 5.36 -5.71
C ILE A 172 -3.10 4.70 -6.97
N ALA A 173 -3.66 3.58 -7.41
CA ALA A 173 -3.23 2.86 -8.61
C ALA A 173 -3.49 3.68 -9.89
N GLN A 174 -4.65 4.33 -9.99
CA GLN A 174 -4.99 5.18 -11.12
C GLN A 174 -4.05 6.40 -11.24
N ASP A 175 -3.74 7.07 -10.12
CA ASP A 175 -2.77 8.16 -10.08
C ASP A 175 -1.38 7.70 -10.53
N HIS A 176 -0.92 6.54 -10.07
CA HIS A 176 0.34 5.96 -10.51
C HIS A 176 0.36 5.65 -12.01
N ALA A 177 -0.68 5.00 -12.55
CA ALA A 177 -0.79 4.70 -13.98
C ALA A 177 -0.75 5.97 -14.84
N ASN A 178 -1.45 7.03 -14.42
CA ASN A 178 -1.44 8.32 -15.11
C ASN A 178 -0.06 9.00 -15.05
N LYS A 179 0.63 8.94 -13.90
CA LYS A 179 2.01 9.45 -13.78
C LYS A 179 2.98 8.73 -14.71
N ILE A 180 2.88 7.39 -14.81
CA ILE A 180 3.71 6.61 -15.73
C ILE A 180 3.42 7.01 -17.18
N ALA A 181 2.15 7.11 -17.57
CA ALA A 181 1.76 7.52 -18.93
C ALA A 181 2.34 8.91 -19.29
N LEU A 182 2.32 9.86 -18.35
CA LEU A 182 2.91 11.18 -18.53
C LEU A 182 4.43 11.10 -18.75
N LYS A 183 5.16 10.32 -17.94
CA LYS A 183 6.61 10.19 -18.10
C LYS A 183 7.01 9.46 -19.38
N CYS A 184 6.20 8.49 -19.84
CA CYS A 184 6.39 7.88 -21.16
C CYS A 184 6.24 8.91 -22.28
N LYS A 185 5.24 9.80 -22.18
CA LYS A 185 5.05 10.92 -23.13
C LYS A 185 6.25 11.86 -23.12
N ASP A 186 6.68 12.32 -21.95
CA ASP A 186 7.81 13.24 -21.80
C ASP A 186 9.11 12.65 -22.37
N PHE A 187 9.32 11.35 -22.17
CA PHE A 187 10.46 10.64 -22.73
C PHE A 187 10.41 10.57 -24.26
N LEU A 188 9.27 10.18 -24.85
CA LEU A 188 9.13 10.12 -26.31
C LEU A 188 9.26 11.51 -26.95
N VAL A 189 8.76 12.56 -26.30
CA VAL A 189 8.99 13.95 -26.73
C VAL A 189 10.48 14.25 -26.80
N GLN A 190 11.26 13.91 -25.77
CA GLN A 190 12.71 14.12 -25.78
C GLN A 190 13.44 13.33 -26.87
N VAL A 191 13.04 12.07 -27.09
CA VAL A 191 13.62 11.25 -28.17
C VAL A 191 13.35 11.90 -29.53
N LEU A 192 12.14 12.38 -29.76
CA LEU A 192 11.78 13.06 -31.01
C LEU A 192 12.46 14.42 -31.15
N GLU A 193 12.58 15.20 -30.08
CA GLU A 193 13.35 16.47 -30.09
C GLU A 193 14.82 16.24 -30.45
N TYR A 194 15.38 15.08 -30.07
CA TYR A 194 16.76 14.72 -30.36
C TYR A 194 16.97 14.17 -31.79
N THR A 195 15.98 13.48 -32.35
CA THR A 195 16.13 12.71 -33.59
C THR A 195 15.39 13.28 -34.81
N ALA A 196 14.29 14.01 -34.61
CA ALA A 196 13.40 14.47 -35.67
C ALA A 196 13.60 15.96 -36.00
N THR A 197 13.24 16.35 -37.24
CA THR A 197 13.01 17.78 -37.54
C THR A 197 11.68 18.23 -36.92
N PRO A 198 11.49 19.54 -36.65
CA PRO A 198 10.24 20.05 -36.04
C PRO A 198 8.96 19.65 -36.79
N GLU A 199 9.01 19.61 -38.12
CA GLU A 199 7.88 19.22 -38.97
C GLU A 199 7.54 17.74 -38.83
N LEU A 200 8.56 16.88 -38.73
CA LEU A 200 8.38 15.44 -38.58
C LEU A 200 7.90 15.09 -37.16
N MET A 201 8.48 15.74 -36.14
CA MET A 201 8.08 15.59 -34.74
C MET A 201 6.59 15.85 -34.55
N SER A 202 6.08 16.99 -35.02
CA SER A 202 4.67 17.35 -34.86
C SER A 202 3.72 16.34 -35.52
N ARG A 203 4.07 15.83 -36.71
CA ARG A 203 3.28 14.80 -37.41
C ARG A 203 3.30 13.47 -36.66
N ILE A 204 4.47 12.99 -36.25
CA ILE A 204 4.60 11.72 -35.50
C ILE A 204 3.88 11.79 -34.16
N MET A 205 3.99 12.91 -33.46
CA MET A 205 3.30 13.11 -32.19
C MET A 205 1.79 12.96 -32.34
N ASN A 206 1.20 13.65 -33.31
CA ASN A 206 -0.25 13.69 -33.50
C ASN A 206 -0.79 12.41 -34.14
N MET A 207 -0.08 11.82 -35.10
CA MET A 207 -0.58 10.67 -35.87
C MET A 207 -0.34 9.33 -35.19
N THR A 208 0.66 9.24 -34.30
CA THR A 208 1.12 7.94 -33.78
C THR A 208 1.34 7.94 -32.29
N VAL A 209 2.17 8.84 -31.75
CA VAL A 209 2.60 8.76 -30.34
C VAL A 209 1.45 9.05 -29.38
N VAL A 210 0.72 10.15 -29.55
CA VAL A 210 -0.40 10.51 -28.66
C VAL A 210 -1.49 9.42 -28.68
N PRO A 211 -2.01 8.99 -29.85
CA PRO A 211 -3.02 7.92 -29.90
C PRO A 211 -2.53 6.61 -29.26
N ALA A 212 -1.28 6.20 -29.50
CA ALA A 212 -0.74 4.96 -28.94
C ALA A 212 -0.60 5.02 -27.41
N LEU A 213 -0.15 6.16 -26.87
CA LEU A 213 -0.03 6.35 -25.42
C LEU A 213 -1.40 6.44 -24.75
N GLU A 214 -2.39 7.09 -25.39
CA GLU A 214 -3.76 7.14 -24.90
C GLU A 214 -4.39 5.75 -24.86
N ALA A 215 -4.26 4.97 -25.93
CA ALA A 215 -4.74 3.59 -25.97
C ALA A 215 -4.06 2.70 -24.92
N ALA A 216 -2.74 2.84 -24.72
CA ALA A 216 -2.01 2.10 -23.69
C ALA A 216 -2.47 2.50 -22.27
N ARG A 217 -2.72 3.80 -22.03
CA ARG A 217 -3.24 4.31 -20.76
C ARG A 217 -4.65 3.78 -20.49
N GLU A 218 -5.52 3.80 -21.49
CA GLU A 218 -6.88 3.25 -21.38
C GLU A 218 -6.87 1.75 -21.09
N ALA A 219 -6.02 0.98 -21.79
CA ALA A 219 -5.85 -0.44 -21.52
C ALA A 219 -5.40 -0.70 -20.07
N ALA A 220 -4.46 0.09 -19.54
CA ALA A 220 -4.03 -0.02 -18.16
C ALA A 220 -5.14 0.31 -17.14
N LEU A 221 -5.97 1.32 -17.42
CA LEU A 221 -7.10 1.68 -16.55
C LEU A 221 -8.23 0.64 -16.61
N ASN A 222 -8.48 0.05 -17.77
CA ASN A 222 -9.44 -1.04 -17.92
C ASN A 222 -8.98 -2.28 -17.14
N GLU A 223 -7.68 -2.60 -17.16
CA GLU A 223 -7.16 -3.70 -16.34
C GLU A 223 -7.31 -3.41 -14.84
N LEU A 224 -7.09 -2.16 -14.41
CA LEU A 224 -7.35 -1.76 -13.02
C LEU A 224 -8.83 -1.94 -12.62
N GLU A 225 -9.76 -1.68 -13.54
CA GLU A 225 -11.19 -1.93 -13.32
C GLU A 225 -11.49 -3.42 -13.16
N ARG A 226 -10.88 -4.28 -13.97
CA ARG A 226 -11.00 -5.74 -13.83
C ARG A 226 -10.46 -6.24 -12.50
N ILE A 227 -9.34 -5.69 -12.03
CA ILE A 227 -8.80 -5.98 -10.69
C ILE A 227 -9.79 -5.54 -9.60
N ASP A 228 -10.43 -4.38 -9.73
CA ASP A 228 -11.47 -3.92 -8.78
C ASP A 228 -12.70 -4.84 -8.76
N GLU A 229 -13.09 -5.39 -9.90
CA GLU A 229 -14.14 -6.43 -9.98
C GLU A 229 -13.71 -7.74 -9.33
N ASP A 230 -12.47 -8.19 -9.55
CA ASP A 230 -11.94 -9.40 -8.94
C ASP A 230 -11.85 -9.26 -7.41
N MET A 231 -11.48 -8.07 -6.90
CA MET A 231 -11.45 -7.78 -5.46
C MET A 231 -12.83 -7.89 -4.80
N LYS A 232 -13.93 -7.66 -5.52
CA LYS A 232 -15.32 -7.78 -5.02
C LYS A 232 -15.79 -9.23 -4.89
N ARG A 233 -14.99 -10.21 -5.33
CA ARG A 233 -15.30 -11.63 -5.17
C ARG A 233 -14.94 -12.12 -3.76
N HIS A 234 -15.26 -13.37 -3.48
CA HIS A 234 -14.88 -13.99 -2.21
C HIS A 234 -13.36 -14.11 -2.09
N PRO A 235 -12.76 -13.67 -0.97
CA PRO A 235 -11.34 -13.78 -0.72
C PRO A 235 -10.95 -15.24 -0.52
N ILE A 236 -9.90 -15.65 -1.25
CA ILE A 236 -9.28 -16.95 -1.12
C ILE A 236 -7.77 -16.70 -1.16
N THR A 237 -7.03 -17.37 -0.29
CA THR A 237 -5.57 -17.35 -0.33
C THR A 237 -5.02 -18.74 -0.07
N TYR A 238 -4.07 -19.15 -0.91
CA TYR A 238 -3.28 -20.37 -0.72
C TYR A 238 -1.93 -20.07 -0.07
N ASN A 239 -1.68 -18.81 0.28
CA ASN A 239 -0.43 -18.40 0.90
C ASN A 239 -0.45 -18.75 2.40
N HIS A 240 0.42 -19.68 2.81
CA HIS A 240 0.60 -20.09 4.21
C HIS A 240 0.95 -18.92 5.15
N TYR A 241 1.49 -17.83 4.62
CA TYR A 241 1.75 -16.61 5.38
C TYR A 241 0.49 -16.05 6.06
N PHE A 242 -0.70 -16.26 5.47
CA PHE A 242 -1.98 -15.88 6.08
C PHE A 242 -2.19 -16.59 7.42
N THR A 243 -2.12 -17.93 7.41
CA THR A 243 -2.37 -18.74 8.62
C THR A 243 -1.31 -18.48 9.68
N ASP A 244 -0.05 -18.33 9.29
CA ASP A 244 1.05 -18.02 10.20
C ASP A 244 0.88 -16.65 10.84
N THR A 245 0.50 -15.64 10.06
CA THR A 245 0.28 -14.27 10.54
C THR A 245 -0.90 -14.22 11.50
N LEU A 246 -2.01 -14.88 11.15
CA LEU A 246 -3.19 -14.97 12.01
C LEU A 246 -2.88 -15.65 13.35
N GLN A 247 -2.17 -16.78 13.31
CA GLN A 247 -1.74 -17.48 14.53
C GLN A 247 -0.81 -16.62 15.39
N LYS A 248 0.14 -15.92 14.79
CA LYS A 248 1.05 -14.99 15.50
C LYS A 248 0.28 -13.84 16.16
N ILE A 249 -0.69 -13.25 15.47
CA ILE A 249 -1.56 -12.20 16.03
C ILE A 249 -2.30 -12.75 17.25
N ARG A 250 -3.05 -13.85 17.08
CA ARG A 250 -3.83 -14.46 18.18
C ARG A 250 -2.96 -14.84 19.38
N THR A 251 -1.80 -15.44 19.12
CA THR A 251 -0.85 -15.85 20.18
C THR A 251 -0.31 -14.64 20.94
N ARG A 252 0.00 -13.55 20.24
CA ARG A 252 0.45 -12.30 20.89
C ARG A 252 -0.62 -11.74 21.81
N HIS A 253 -1.87 -11.68 21.35
CA HIS A 253 -3.00 -11.16 22.12
C HIS A 253 -3.24 -12.01 23.37
N TRP A 254 -3.25 -13.33 23.19
CA TRP A 254 -3.35 -14.28 24.29
C TRP A 254 -2.20 -14.14 25.29
N ALA A 255 -0.95 -14.05 24.82
CA ALA A 255 0.21 -13.90 25.69
C ALA A 255 0.17 -12.59 26.49
N THR A 256 -0.26 -11.48 25.89
CA THR A 256 -0.44 -10.20 26.59
C THR A 256 -1.49 -10.33 27.70
N GLU A 257 -2.61 -10.97 27.42
CA GLU A 257 -3.66 -11.17 28.43
C GLU A 257 -3.20 -12.11 29.55
N VAL A 258 -2.55 -13.23 29.21
CA VAL A 258 -1.99 -14.17 30.19
C VAL A 258 -0.96 -13.48 31.08
N ARG A 259 -0.11 -12.60 30.55
CA ARG A 259 0.82 -11.80 31.37
C ARG A 259 0.08 -10.87 32.33
N LYS A 260 -0.97 -10.19 31.88
CA LYS A 260 -1.82 -9.34 32.74
C LYS A 260 -2.45 -10.19 33.87
N ILE A 261 -2.90 -11.40 33.58
CA ILE A 261 -3.46 -12.33 34.57
C ILE A 261 -2.38 -12.83 35.55
N ALA A 262 -1.21 -13.22 35.04
CA ALA A 262 -0.08 -13.67 35.85
C ALA A 262 0.34 -12.60 36.86
N ASN A 263 0.47 -11.35 36.42
CA ASN A 263 0.82 -10.22 37.29
C ASN A 263 -0.25 -10.00 38.38
N LYS A 264 -1.54 -10.04 38.03
CA LYS A 264 -2.65 -9.93 39.01
C LYS A 264 -2.71 -11.11 40.00
N SER A 265 -2.15 -12.25 39.61
CA SER A 265 -2.11 -13.48 40.40
C SER A 265 -0.83 -13.63 41.20
N THR A 266 0.09 -12.67 41.08
CA THR A 266 1.35 -12.64 41.83
C THR A 266 1.08 -12.26 43.28
N VAL A 267 1.70 -13.00 44.19
CA VAL A 267 1.65 -12.78 45.64
C VAL A 267 3.07 -12.69 46.18
N ASN A 268 3.26 -11.80 47.14
CA ASN A 268 4.53 -11.65 47.86
C ASN A 268 4.54 -12.63 49.04
N VAL A 269 5.50 -13.56 49.02
CA VAL A 269 5.72 -14.51 50.12
C VAL A 269 7.03 -14.17 50.79
N SER A 270 6.99 -14.00 52.12
CA SER A 270 8.19 -13.79 52.92
C SER A 270 8.77 -15.14 53.32
N GLU A 271 9.93 -15.47 52.76
CA GLU A 271 10.60 -16.75 52.98
C GLU A 271 11.88 -16.54 53.81
N LYS A 272 12.08 -17.44 54.77
CA LYS A 272 13.28 -17.42 55.62
C LYS A 272 14.46 -17.98 54.83
N THR A 273 15.50 -17.18 54.63
CA THR A 273 16.64 -17.53 53.75
C THR A 273 17.68 -18.42 54.43
N PHE A 274 17.70 -18.46 55.76
CA PHE A 274 18.65 -19.27 56.54
C PHE A 274 17.97 -19.87 57.78
N THR A 275 18.29 -21.12 58.10
CA THR A 275 17.77 -21.82 59.28
C THR A 275 18.21 -21.16 60.61
N SER A 276 19.33 -20.43 60.59
CA SER A 276 19.99 -19.90 61.80
C SER A 276 20.20 -18.38 61.83
N GLY A 277 19.54 -17.60 60.96
CA GLY A 277 19.63 -16.12 60.96
C GLY A 277 18.28 -15.41 60.73
N PRO A 278 18.15 -14.12 61.09
CA PRO A 278 16.91 -13.34 60.97
C PRO A 278 16.66 -12.80 59.54
N GLY A 279 17.21 -13.44 58.50
CA GLY A 279 17.02 -13.01 57.12
C GLY A 279 15.70 -13.53 56.55
N TYR A 280 14.77 -12.62 56.29
CA TYR A 280 13.60 -12.87 55.44
C TYR A 280 13.83 -12.22 54.08
N GLN A 281 13.57 -12.95 53.00
CA GLN A 281 13.51 -12.40 51.66
C GLN A 281 12.07 -12.47 51.15
N ASN A 282 11.58 -11.37 50.60
CA ASN A 282 10.32 -11.36 49.90
C ASN A 282 10.55 -11.86 48.48
N ARG A 283 9.81 -12.90 48.09
CA ARG A 283 9.82 -13.44 46.73
C ARG A 283 8.42 -13.37 46.16
N GLU A 284 8.37 -13.09 44.86
CA GLU A 284 7.15 -13.03 44.08
C GLU A 284 6.83 -14.41 43.50
N TYR A 285 5.65 -14.92 43.80
CA TYR A 285 5.16 -16.20 43.27
C TYR A 285 3.78 -16.01 42.64
N ILE A 286 3.52 -16.72 41.54
CA ILE A 286 2.18 -16.78 40.95
C ILE A 286 1.38 -17.83 41.73
N LYS A 287 0.26 -17.42 42.34
CA LYS A 287 -0.63 -18.37 43.02
C LYS A 287 -1.43 -19.17 41.98
N PRO A 288 -1.25 -20.51 41.88
CA PRO A 288 -1.87 -21.31 40.82
C PRO A 288 -3.40 -21.22 40.79
N ASP A 289 -4.07 -21.36 41.94
CA ASP A 289 -5.54 -21.35 41.99
C ASP A 289 -6.12 -20.00 41.55
N LYS A 290 -5.50 -18.90 41.98
CA LYS A 290 -5.91 -17.53 41.61
C LYS A 290 -5.67 -17.28 40.12
N PHE A 291 -4.57 -17.82 39.58
CA PHE A 291 -4.24 -17.75 38.17
C PHE A 291 -5.26 -18.51 37.32
N LEU A 292 -5.55 -19.76 37.65
CA LEU A 292 -6.53 -20.59 36.95
C LEU A 292 -7.93 -19.99 37.02
N SER A 293 -8.38 -19.56 38.20
CA SER A 293 -9.70 -18.90 38.34
C SER A 293 -9.81 -17.60 37.54
N SER A 294 -8.70 -16.86 37.42
CA SER A 294 -8.64 -15.63 36.63
C SER A 294 -8.65 -15.90 35.12
N ILE A 295 -8.14 -17.05 34.67
CA ILE A 295 -8.27 -17.51 33.28
C ILE A 295 -9.72 -17.88 32.98
N ASP A 296 -10.36 -18.67 33.85
CA ASP A 296 -11.74 -19.14 33.61
C ASP A 296 -12.76 -17.98 33.62
N SER A 297 -12.55 -16.99 34.49
CA SER A 297 -13.39 -15.78 34.51
C SER A 297 -13.25 -14.89 33.27
N LYS A 298 -12.23 -15.11 32.43
CA LYS A 298 -11.97 -14.33 31.21
C LYS A 298 -12.67 -14.86 29.96
N VAL A 299 -13.45 -15.93 30.07
CA VAL A 299 -14.34 -16.37 28.99
C VAL A 299 -15.26 -15.22 28.58
N LYS A 300 -15.15 -14.78 27.32
CA LYS A 300 -15.90 -13.63 26.83
C LYS A 300 -17.37 -13.97 26.73
N LYS A 301 -18.19 -13.32 27.55
CA LYS A 301 -19.65 -13.50 27.56
C LYS A 301 -20.34 -12.84 26.37
N ASN A 302 -19.78 -11.74 25.85
CA ASN A 302 -20.34 -11.06 24.67
C ASN A 302 -19.81 -11.72 23.39
N MET A 303 -20.69 -12.50 22.75
CA MET A 303 -20.42 -13.25 21.53
C MET A 303 -20.04 -12.34 20.34
N ASP A 304 -20.72 -11.20 20.18
CA ASP A 304 -20.47 -10.28 19.06
C ASP A 304 -19.13 -9.57 19.19
N LYS A 305 -18.77 -9.16 20.41
CA LYS A 305 -17.44 -8.59 20.67
C LYS A 305 -16.33 -9.61 20.41
N PHE A 306 -16.53 -10.87 20.79
CA PHE A 306 -15.57 -11.94 20.48
C PHE A 306 -15.42 -12.15 18.97
N ALA A 307 -16.54 -12.28 18.25
CA ALA A 307 -16.54 -12.43 16.79
C ALA A 307 -15.88 -11.24 16.08
N ALA A 308 -16.15 -10.01 16.54
CA ALA A 308 -15.56 -8.79 16.00
C ALA A 308 -14.04 -8.75 16.15
N GLU A 309 -13.51 -9.10 17.32
CA GLU A 309 -12.07 -9.17 17.53
C GLU A 309 -11.40 -10.23 16.65
N GLN A 310 -12.04 -11.40 16.49
CA GLN A 310 -11.53 -12.45 15.61
C GLN A 310 -11.59 -12.06 14.13
N ALA A 311 -12.64 -11.35 13.71
CA ALA A 311 -12.76 -10.82 12.36
C ALA A 311 -11.69 -9.76 12.06
N LEU A 312 -11.39 -8.90 13.03
CA LEU A 312 -10.33 -7.88 12.90
C LEU A 312 -8.94 -8.52 12.75
N ASP A 313 -8.62 -9.53 13.57
CA ASP A 313 -7.36 -10.27 13.43
C ASP A 313 -7.24 -10.98 12.08
N THR A 314 -8.36 -11.52 11.60
CA THR A 314 -8.45 -12.18 10.28
C THR A 314 -8.25 -11.17 9.15
N LEU A 315 -8.89 -10.00 9.25
CA LEU A 315 -8.71 -8.89 8.32
C LEU A 315 -7.25 -8.44 8.28
N ASP A 316 -6.61 -8.22 9.43
CA ASP A 316 -5.22 -7.76 9.51
C ASP A 316 -4.25 -8.78 8.88
N ALA A 317 -4.49 -10.07 9.11
CA ALA A 317 -3.69 -11.13 8.51
C ALA A 317 -3.91 -11.21 6.99
N TYR A 318 -5.18 -11.12 6.54
CA TYR A 318 -5.52 -11.21 5.12
C TYR A 318 -5.01 -9.99 4.34
N TYR A 319 -5.17 -8.79 4.90
CA TYR A 319 -4.73 -7.56 4.27
C TYR A 319 -3.21 -7.55 4.02
N LYS A 320 -2.41 -8.07 4.96
CA LYS A 320 -0.95 -8.20 4.82
C LYS A 320 -0.50 -9.17 3.72
N VAL A 321 -1.38 -10.05 3.26
CA VAL A 321 -1.09 -10.97 2.15
C VAL A 321 -1.39 -10.31 0.81
N CYS A 322 -2.39 -9.42 0.79
CA CYS A 322 -2.87 -8.74 -0.42
C CYS A 322 -2.14 -7.42 -0.72
N ALA A 323 -1.69 -6.70 0.33
CA ALA A 323 -0.94 -5.45 0.24
C ALA A 323 0.56 -5.70 0.11
#